data_AF-A0AAD4T6S5-F1
#
_entry.id   AF-A0AAD4T6S5-F1
#
_cell.length_a   1.000
_cell.length_b   1.000
_cell.length_c   1.000
_cell.angle_alpha   90.00
_cell.angle_beta   90.00
_cell.angle_gamma   90.00
#
_symmetry.space_group_name_H-M   'P 1'
#
loop_
_entity.id
_entity.type
_entity.pdbx_description
1 polymer ?
#
loop_
_entity_poly.entity_id
_entity_poly.type
_entity_poly.pdbx_seq_one_letter_code
_entity_poly.pdbx_strand_id
1 'polypeptide(L)'
;MKHLRYLDLSYTLIQGLPEFISRLYNLQTLLLRCCLKLKTFPDKMGMLKRLRYLDFSGSHLVVLPESITHLSNLQTLNLRDCSALKELPKHIKRLSHLRHLILSNKGGWNEMPREIGCLSRLQTLQVFKVDGRGGSIIRELGSLNSLKSKLHISNLQHVTKPTDAKKANLKGKESIQGLMLEWSCRPDDAECAIDGVVMEQLLPSTSLKTLKIVNYLSPRFPTWMASSSISSSLPNLVELELEGCFICREFPGLGQLPSLKVLRIATMNNVLCLGNDFYGDREACQPFPELVKLTLCNLPGLKKWCTTQSMSSFYPRLEKLMVERCPNLEHSQDVNFIKRFFPSIKEYELDGAKLIS
;
A
#
# COMPACT_ATOMS: atom_id res chain seq x y z
N MET A 1 30.10 -23.27 -23.72
CA MET A 1 29.03 -22.40 -23.16
C MET A 1 27.58 -22.87 -23.39
N LYS A 2 27.28 -23.88 -24.24
CA LYS A 2 25.89 -24.32 -24.52
C LYS A 2 25.13 -24.90 -23.32
N HIS A 3 25.81 -25.29 -22.24
CA HIS A 3 25.20 -25.84 -21.02
C HIS A 3 25.02 -24.82 -19.89
N LEU A 4 25.38 -23.55 -20.11
CA LEU A 4 25.32 -22.54 -19.08
C LEU A 4 23.87 -22.34 -18.61
N ARG A 5 23.64 -22.53 -17.31
CA ARG A 5 22.32 -22.36 -16.67
C ARG A 5 22.22 -21.07 -15.84
N TYR A 6 23.36 -20.52 -15.44
CA TYR A 6 23.46 -19.36 -14.58
C TYR A 6 24.49 -18.41 -15.17
N LEU A 7 24.12 -17.13 -15.30
CA LEU A 7 25.00 -16.06 -15.74
C LEU A 7 24.76 -14.85 -14.85
N ASP A 8 25.82 -14.42 -14.16
CA ASP A 8 25.82 -13.19 -13.36
C ASP A 8 26.72 -12.15 -14.03
N LEU A 9 26.13 -11.02 -14.38
CA LEU A 9 26.79 -9.84 -14.92
C LEU A 9 26.51 -8.61 -14.03
N SER A 10 26.09 -8.83 -12.79
CA SER A 10 25.79 -7.76 -11.82
C SER A 10 27.02 -6.90 -11.55
N TYR A 11 26.80 -5.62 -11.25
CA TYR A 11 27.84 -4.63 -10.94
C TYR A 11 28.88 -4.42 -12.06
N THR A 12 28.56 -4.80 -13.29
CA THR A 12 29.43 -4.56 -14.45
C THR A 12 29.09 -3.25 -15.16
N LEU A 13 30.05 -2.75 -15.93
CA LEU A 13 29.90 -1.54 -16.75
C LEU A 13 29.33 -1.83 -18.15
N ILE A 14 28.66 -2.98 -18.33
CA ILE A 14 28.09 -3.35 -19.63
C ILE A 14 27.11 -2.29 -20.11
N GLN A 15 27.29 -1.86 -21.36
CA GLN A 15 26.37 -0.92 -22.01
C GLN A 15 25.22 -1.67 -22.70
N GLY A 16 25.45 -2.93 -23.03
CA GLY A 16 24.52 -3.76 -23.77
C GLY A 16 24.75 -5.23 -23.50
N LEU A 17 23.68 -6.01 -23.64
CA LEU A 17 23.78 -7.46 -23.71
C LEU A 17 24.08 -7.89 -25.16
N PRO A 18 25.19 -8.61 -25.42
CA PRO A 18 25.55 -9.02 -26.76
C PRO A 18 24.60 -10.08 -27.33
N GLU A 19 24.41 -10.08 -28.66
CA GLU A 19 23.50 -10.99 -29.39
C GLU A 19 23.75 -12.48 -29.13
N PHE A 20 24.99 -12.88 -28.82
CA PHE A 20 25.27 -14.29 -28.53
C PHE A 20 24.57 -14.79 -27.26
N ILE A 21 24.16 -13.91 -26.33
CA ILE A 21 23.42 -14.29 -25.13
C ILE A 21 22.14 -15.04 -25.53
N SER A 22 21.48 -14.64 -26.62
CA SER A 22 20.29 -15.32 -27.15
C SER A 22 20.54 -16.76 -27.63
N ARG A 23 21.80 -17.19 -27.75
CA ARG A 23 22.20 -18.58 -28.08
C ARG A 23 22.40 -19.44 -26.83
N LEU A 24 22.27 -18.89 -25.63
CA LEU A 24 22.37 -19.61 -24.36
C LEU A 24 21.03 -20.29 -24.01
N TYR A 25 20.56 -21.21 -24.86
CA TYR A 25 19.21 -21.81 -24.74
C TYR A 25 18.94 -22.55 -23.42
N ASN A 26 20.01 -22.92 -22.70
CA ASN A 26 19.93 -23.60 -21.40
C ASN A 26 19.94 -22.65 -20.20
N LEU A 27 20.04 -21.33 -20.42
CA LEU A 27 20.09 -20.34 -19.35
C LEU A 27 18.78 -20.34 -18.58
N GLN A 28 18.87 -20.46 -17.26
CA GLN A 28 17.76 -20.47 -16.31
C GLN A 28 17.74 -19.20 -15.46
N THR A 29 18.92 -18.66 -15.16
CA THR A 29 19.10 -17.46 -14.34
C THR A 29 20.03 -16.47 -15.02
N LEU A 30 19.57 -15.23 -15.14
CA LEU A 30 20.35 -14.10 -15.64
C LEU A 30 20.28 -12.95 -14.63
N LEU A 31 21.42 -12.60 -14.03
CA LEU A 31 21.54 -11.51 -13.06
C LEU A 31 22.23 -10.31 -13.69
N LEU A 32 21.57 -9.16 -13.62
CA LEU A 32 21.97 -7.88 -14.21
C LEU A 32 21.71 -6.77 -13.19
N ARG A 33 22.09 -7.03 -11.92
CA ARG A 33 21.86 -6.10 -10.82
C ARG A 33 22.87 -4.95 -10.86
N CYS A 34 22.44 -3.74 -10.55
CA CYS A 34 23.29 -2.55 -10.48
C CYS A 34 24.13 -2.31 -11.76
N CYS A 35 23.62 -2.69 -12.93
CA CYS A 35 24.22 -2.41 -14.23
C CYS A 35 23.81 -1.00 -14.69
N LEU A 36 24.50 0.01 -14.17
CA LEU A 36 24.12 1.43 -14.33
C LEU A 36 24.26 1.97 -15.76
N LYS A 37 24.97 1.26 -16.64
CA LYS A 37 25.17 1.67 -18.05
C LYS A 37 24.36 0.85 -19.05
N LEU A 38 23.59 -0.15 -18.59
CA LEU A 38 22.88 -1.08 -19.47
C LEU A 38 21.72 -0.38 -20.19
N LYS A 39 21.81 -0.28 -21.51
CA LYS A 39 20.82 0.39 -22.38
C LYS A 39 20.30 -0.51 -23.49
N THR A 40 21.13 -1.41 -24.02
CA THR A 40 20.76 -2.25 -25.18
C THR A 40 20.60 -3.71 -24.80
N PHE A 41 19.66 -4.35 -25.47
CA PHE A 41 19.27 -5.74 -25.26
C PHE A 41 19.28 -6.46 -26.61
N PRO A 42 19.54 -7.78 -26.65
CA PRO A 42 19.52 -8.51 -27.89
C PRO A 42 18.10 -8.61 -28.44
N ASP A 43 17.94 -8.46 -29.76
CA ASP A 43 16.65 -8.51 -30.44
C ASP A 43 15.94 -9.85 -30.15
N LYS A 44 16.75 -10.91 -30.06
CA LYS A 44 16.30 -12.29 -29.84
C LYS A 44 16.34 -12.71 -28.37
N MET A 45 16.24 -11.79 -27.40
CA MET A 45 16.23 -12.15 -25.97
C MET A 45 15.15 -13.21 -25.64
N GLY A 46 14.01 -13.14 -26.33
CA GLY A 46 12.91 -14.09 -26.24
C GLY A 46 13.24 -15.55 -26.59
N MET A 47 14.43 -15.84 -27.13
CA MET A 47 14.92 -17.19 -27.40
C MET A 47 15.41 -17.94 -26.15
N LEU A 48 15.60 -17.24 -25.03
CA LEU A 48 15.97 -17.83 -23.74
C LEU A 48 14.78 -18.55 -23.07
N LYS A 49 14.19 -19.53 -23.77
CA LYS A 49 12.94 -20.21 -23.37
C LYS A 49 13.04 -20.98 -22.05
N ARG A 50 14.24 -21.27 -21.56
CA ARG A 50 14.46 -21.93 -20.26
C ARG A 50 14.67 -20.96 -19.11
N LEU A 51 14.71 -19.64 -19.37
CA LEU A 51 14.91 -18.63 -18.35
C LEU A 51 13.74 -18.61 -17.38
N ARG A 52 14.04 -18.71 -16.09
CA ARG A 52 13.08 -18.69 -14.98
C ARG A 52 13.27 -17.48 -14.08
N TYR A 53 14.48 -16.94 -14.02
CA TYR A 53 14.82 -15.81 -13.15
C TYR A 53 15.61 -14.75 -13.93
N LEU A 54 15.07 -13.53 -13.95
CA LEU A 54 15.70 -12.37 -14.56
C LEU A 54 15.69 -11.21 -13.56
N ASP A 55 16.86 -10.70 -13.24
CA ASP A 55 17.03 -9.65 -12.23
C ASP A 55 17.78 -8.45 -12.79
N PHE A 56 17.12 -7.31 -12.75
CA PHE A 56 17.62 -6.00 -13.14
C PHE A 56 17.73 -5.04 -11.96
N SER A 57 17.62 -5.52 -10.74
CA SER A 57 17.46 -4.66 -9.58
C SER A 57 18.60 -3.64 -9.44
N GLY A 58 18.24 -2.38 -9.18
CA GLY A 58 19.18 -1.26 -9.10
C GLY A 58 19.83 -0.84 -10.43
N SER A 59 19.40 -1.40 -11.57
CA SER A 59 19.92 -1.02 -12.90
C SER A 59 19.20 0.19 -13.47
N HIS A 60 19.90 0.94 -14.33
CA HIS A 60 19.37 2.16 -14.94
C HIS A 60 18.60 1.86 -16.23
N LEU A 61 17.48 1.15 -16.12
CA LEU A 61 16.62 0.83 -17.25
C LEU A 61 15.62 1.95 -17.50
N VAL A 62 15.52 2.45 -18.73
CA VAL A 62 14.46 3.40 -19.13
C VAL A 62 13.24 2.66 -19.65
N VAL A 63 13.44 1.63 -20.47
CA VAL A 63 12.41 0.78 -21.07
C VAL A 63 12.92 -0.66 -21.07
N LEU A 64 12.03 -1.63 -20.88
CA LEU A 64 12.32 -3.05 -21.08
C LEU A 64 12.05 -3.44 -22.54
N PRO A 65 12.93 -4.22 -23.19
CA PRO A 65 12.69 -4.67 -24.56
C PRO A 65 11.44 -5.55 -24.61
N GLU A 66 10.58 -5.33 -25.61
CA GLU A 66 9.33 -6.10 -25.80
C GLU A 66 9.62 -7.61 -25.99
N SER A 67 10.83 -7.97 -26.45
CA SER A 67 11.28 -9.35 -26.61
C SER A 67 11.28 -10.14 -25.30
N ILE A 68 11.36 -9.50 -24.12
CA ILE A 68 11.22 -10.15 -22.80
C ILE A 68 9.87 -10.85 -22.66
N THR A 69 8.81 -10.34 -23.28
CA THR A 69 7.47 -10.95 -23.20
C THR A 69 7.42 -12.36 -23.79
N HIS A 70 8.40 -12.75 -24.60
CA HIS A 70 8.50 -14.11 -25.16
C HIS A 70 9.17 -15.11 -24.22
N LEU A 71 9.63 -14.68 -23.04
CA LEU A 71 10.18 -15.55 -21.99
C LEU A 71 9.05 -16.26 -21.24
N SER A 72 8.32 -17.13 -21.93
CA SER A 72 7.06 -17.73 -21.43
C SER A 72 7.21 -18.61 -20.18
N ASN A 73 8.43 -19.05 -19.85
CA ASN A 73 8.74 -19.83 -18.64
C ASN A 73 9.32 -18.97 -17.50
N LEU A 74 9.41 -17.65 -17.69
CA LEU A 74 9.92 -16.74 -16.67
C LEU A 74 9.00 -16.78 -15.45
N GLN A 75 9.59 -17.02 -14.27
CA GLN A 75 8.87 -17.12 -13.00
C GLN A 75 9.09 -15.87 -12.14
N THR A 76 10.27 -15.27 -12.23
CA THR A 76 10.61 -14.04 -11.50
C THR A 76 11.21 -13.00 -12.44
N LEU A 77 10.62 -11.81 -12.41
CA LEU A 77 11.17 -10.60 -13.00
C LEU A 77 11.37 -9.59 -11.88
N ASN A 78 12.64 -9.32 -11.55
CA ASN A 78 13.00 -8.36 -10.50
C ASN A 78 13.45 -7.04 -11.12
N LEU A 79 12.66 -5.98 -10.89
CA LEU A 79 12.88 -4.61 -11.36
C LEU A 79 12.94 -3.64 -10.16
N ARG A 80 13.24 -4.16 -8.97
CA ARG A 80 13.41 -3.36 -7.76
C ARG A 80 14.46 -2.28 -7.99
N ASP A 81 14.18 -1.08 -7.55
CA ASP A 81 15.06 0.10 -7.59
C ASP A 81 15.52 0.49 -9.00
N CYS A 82 14.78 0.08 -10.03
CA CYS A 82 14.89 0.64 -11.39
C CYS A 82 14.17 1.99 -11.45
N SER A 83 14.76 3.03 -10.86
CA SER A 83 14.13 4.35 -10.70
C SER A 83 13.82 5.07 -12.03
N ALA A 84 14.62 4.80 -13.07
CA ALA A 84 14.48 5.40 -14.39
C ALA A 84 13.46 4.69 -15.31
N LEU A 85 12.94 3.54 -14.89
CA LEU A 85 12.02 2.75 -15.71
C LEU A 85 10.73 3.54 -15.90
N LYS A 86 10.31 3.75 -17.15
CA LYS A 86 9.13 4.54 -17.49
C LYS A 86 7.90 3.69 -17.78
N GLU A 87 8.10 2.50 -18.34
CA GLU A 87 7.03 1.60 -18.78
C GLU A 87 7.42 0.13 -18.66
N LEU A 88 6.42 -0.72 -18.45
CA LEU A 88 6.55 -2.17 -18.59
C LEU A 88 6.13 -2.59 -20.02
N PRO A 89 6.61 -3.75 -20.51
CA PRO A 89 6.26 -4.24 -21.85
C PRO A 89 4.74 -4.36 -22.06
N LYS A 90 4.27 -4.04 -23.27
CA LYS A 90 2.84 -3.98 -23.58
C LYS A 90 2.18 -5.35 -23.56
N HIS A 91 2.89 -6.40 -23.97
CA HIS A 91 2.38 -7.77 -24.00
C HIS A 91 2.76 -8.59 -22.76
N ILE A 92 2.73 -7.98 -21.57
CA ILE A 92 3.09 -8.64 -20.30
C ILE A 92 2.35 -9.96 -20.09
N LYS A 93 1.10 -10.08 -20.59
CA LYS A 93 0.27 -11.30 -20.49
C LYS A 93 0.95 -12.56 -21.04
N ARG A 94 1.93 -12.42 -21.94
CA ARG A 94 2.68 -13.55 -22.51
C ARG A 94 3.60 -14.22 -21.48
N LEU A 95 3.93 -13.55 -20.38
CA LEU A 95 4.66 -14.11 -19.24
C LEU A 95 3.76 -14.98 -18.36
N SER A 96 3.05 -15.95 -18.94
CA SER A 96 1.99 -16.72 -18.27
C SER A 96 2.46 -17.58 -17.07
N HIS A 97 3.76 -17.83 -16.94
CA HIS A 97 4.36 -18.54 -15.81
C HIS A 97 4.89 -17.61 -14.71
N LEU A 98 4.76 -16.29 -14.87
CA LEU A 98 5.28 -15.32 -13.92
C LEU A 98 4.57 -15.47 -12.58
N ARG A 99 5.38 -15.61 -11.52
CA ARG A 99 4.94 -15.72 -10.13
C ARG A 99 5.33 -14.48 -9.33
N HIS A 100 6.45 -13.85 -9.68
CA HIS A 100 6.96 -12.70 -8.95
C HIS A 100 7.31 -11.58 -9.93
N LEU A 101 6.57 -10.47 -9.84
CA LEU A 101 6.90 -9.21 -10.48
C LEU A 101 7.24 -8.20 -9.37
N ILE A 102 8.53 -7.94 -9.21
CA ILE A 102 9.04 -7.08 -8.14
C ILE A 102 9.31 -5.70 -8.73
N LEU A 103 8.62 -4.69 -8.23
CA LEU A 103 8.65 -3.31 -8.72
C LEU A 103 8.89 -2.36 -7.54
N SER A 104 9.53 -1.22 -7.80
CA SER A 104 9.59 -0.15 -6.79
C SER A 104 8.37 0.75 -6.88
N ASN A 105 7.78 1.04 -5.71
CA ASN A 105 6.64 1.93 -5.56
C ASN A 105 6.95 3.36 -6.09
N LYS A 106 8.14 3.86 -5.76
CA LYS A 106 8.60 5.22 -6.09
C LYS A 106 9.30 5.34 -7.46
N GLY A 107 9.23 4.31 -8.31
CA GLY A 107 9.84 4.36 -9.64
C GLY A 107 9.10 5.33 -10.57
N GLY A 108 9.82 5.94 -11.51
CA GLY A 108 9.29 6.86 -12.52
C GLY A 108 8.39 6.21 -13.58
N TRP A 109 7.96 4.96 -13.37
CA TRP A 109 7.04 4.27 -14.27
C TRP A 109 5.62 4.68 -13.92
N ASN A 110 4.88 5.12 -14.93
CA ASN A 110 3.62 5.80 -14.70
C ASN A 110 2.43 4.84 -14.68
N GLU A 111 2.51 3.72 -15.39
CA GLU A 111 1.34 2.93 -15.77
C GLU A 111 1.62 1.42 -15.65
N MET A 112 0.62 0.67 -15.17
CA MET A 112 0.61 -0.79 -15.23
C MET A 112 0.09 -1.22 -16.62
N PRO A 113 0.75 -2.14 -17.33
CA PRO A 113 0.35 -2.55 -18.67
C PRO A 113 -1.02 -3.23 -18.64
N ARG A 114 -1.81 -3.03 -19.71
CA ARG A 114 -3.07 -3.76 -19.89
C ARG A 114 -2.83 -5.27 -19.82
N GLU A 115 -3.87 -5.99 -19.40
CA GLU A 115 -3.89 -7.45 -19.37
C GLU A 115 -2.92 -8.05 -18.34
N ILE A 116 -2.44 -7.26 -17.37
CA ILE A 116 -1.72 -7.77 -16.19
C ILE A 116 -2.59 -8.79 -15.43
N GLY A 117 -3.92 -8.62 -15.45
CA GLY A 117 -4.88 -9.55 -14.86
C GLY A 117 -4.80 -10.97 -15.46
N CYS A 118 -4.24 -11.15 -16.66
CA CYS A 118 -4.02 -12.46 -17.26
C CYS A 118 -2.92 -13.28 -16.57
N LEU A 119 -2.09 -12.66 -15.72
CA LEU A 119 -1.03 -13.33 -14.96
C LEU A 119 -1.62 -14.03 -13.72
N SER A 120 -2.52 -15.00 -13.92
CA SER A 120 -3.26 -15.68 -12.82
C SER A 120 -2.37 -16.42 -11.81
N ARG A 121 -1.13 -16.74 -12.18
CA ARG A 121 -0.11 -17.40 -11.32
C ARG A 121 0.72 -16.40 -10.51
N LEU A 122 0.47 -15.10 -10.66
CA LEU A 122 1.23 -14.06 -9.97
C LEU A 122 0.94 -14.10 -8.47
N GLN A 123 1.99 -14.32 -7.70
CA GLN A 123 1.97 -14.43 -6.23
C GLN A 123 2.51 -13.18 -5.55
N THR A 124 3.40 -12.45 -6.23
CA THR A 124 3.98 -11.22 -5.70
C THR A 124 3.82 -10.10 -6.73
N LEU A 125 3.05 -9.09 -6.31
CA LEU A 125 2.94 -7.79 -6.95
C LEU A 125 2.78 -6.76 -5.83
N GLN A 126 3.84 -6.02 -5.54
CA GLN A 126 3.87 -5.13 -4.37
C GLN A 126 3.07 -3.84 -4.61
N VAL A 127 2.96 -3.42 -5.87
CA VAL A 127 2.31 -2.17 -6.28
C VAL A 127 1.53 -2.38 -7.57
N PHE A 128 0.28 -1.90 -7.58
CA PHE A 128 -0.62 -1.85 -8.71
C PHE A 128 -1.04 -0.39 -8.94
N LYS A 129 -0.51 0.24 -9.98
CA LYS A 129 -0.87 1.61 -10.36
C LYS A 129 -2.06 1.56 -11.31
N VAL A 130 -3.20 2.13 -10.91
CA VAL A 130 -4.37 2.25 -11.78
C VAL A 130 -4.11 3.33 -12.84
N ASP A 131 -4.39 3.01 -14.10
CA ASP A 131 -4.23 3.97 -15.19
C ASP A 131 -5.57 4.59 -15.62
N GLY A 132 -5.58 5.92 -15.74
CA GLY A 132 -6.69 6.72 -16.26
C GLY A 132 -6.62 7.01 -17.76
N ARG A 133 -5.50 6.72 -18.44
CA ARG A 133 -5.27 7.00 -19.87
C ARG A 133 -5.20 5.74 -20.75
N GLY A 134 -5.81 4.66 -20.27
CA GLY A 134 -5.99 3.45 -21.05
C GLY A 134 -4.89 2.40 -20.88
N GLY A 135 -4.25 2.29 -19.73
CA GLY A 135 -3.47 1.15 -19.28
C GLY A 135 -4.33 0.18 -18.47
N SER A 136 -3.77 -0.40 -17.42
CA SER A 136 -4.51 -1.33 -16.57
C SER A 136 -5.57 -0.64 -15.74
N ILE A 137 -6.72 -1.29 -15.64
CA ILE A 137 -7.85 -0.86 -14.84
C ILE A 137 -8.00 -1.76 -13.62
N ILE A 138 -8.54 -1.20 -12.53
CA ILE A 138 -8.61 -1.88 -11.23
C ILE A 138 -9.33 -3.25 -11.27
N ARG A 139 -10.28 -3.45 -12.20
CA ARG A 139 -10.98 -4.75 -12.34
C ARG A 139 -10.03 -5.92 -12.62
N GLU A 140 -8.87 -5.65 -13.23
CA GLU A 140 -7.89 -6.70 -13.57
C GLU A 140 -7.31 -7.37 -12.33
N LEU A 141 -7.28 -6.68 -11.18
CA LEU A 141 -6.94 -7.29 -9.89
C LEU A 141 -7.85 -8.48 -9.58
N GLY A 142 -9.10 -8.48 -10.04
CA GLY A 142 -10.07 -9.57 -9.79
C GLY A 142 -9.59 -10.95 -10.24
N SER A 143 -8.72 -11.02 -11.25
CA SER A 143 -8.15 -12.27 -11.76
C SER A 143 -6.86 -12.69 -11.02
N LEU A 144 -6.22 -11.78 -10.28
CA LEU A 144 -4.96 -12.01 -9.57
C LEU A 144 -5.21 -12.58 -8.16
N ASN A 145 -5.78 -13.78 -8.08
CA ASN A 145 -6.22 -14.39 -6.81
C ASN A 145 -5.08 -15.07 -6.04
N SER A 146 -3.94 -15.31 -6.69
CA SER A 146 -2.77 -15.93 -6.06
C SER A 146 -1.88 -14.94 -5.29
N LEU A 147 -2.21 -13.63 -5.30
CA LEU A 147 -1.42 -12.58 -4.67
C LEU A 147 -1.33 -12.78 -3.16
N LYS A 148 -0.12 -12.61 -2.62
CA LYS A 148 0.18 -12.81 -1.20
C LYS A 148 0.85 -11.57 -0.61
N SER A 149 0.85 -11.53 0.73
CA SER A 149 1.60 -10.54 1.51
C SER A 149 1.01 -9.13 1.39
N LYS A 150 1.78 -8.14 0.91
CA LYS A 150 1.38 -6.73 0.86
C LYS A 150 1.05 -6.29 -0.57
N LEU A 151 -0.07 -5.60 -0.74
CA LEU A 151 -0.48 -4.97 -1.99
C LEU A 151 -0.68 -3.48 -1.77
N HIS A 152 -0.01 -2.66 -2.57
CA HIS A 152 -0.29 -1.24 -2.67
C HIS A 152 -1.06 -0.98 -3.96
N ILE A 153 -2.24 -0.37 -3.86
CA ILE A 153 -3.01 0.10 -5.01
C ILE A 153 -2.94 1.62 -5.01
N SER A 154 -2.31 2.20 -6.03
CA SER A 154 -2.15 3.64 -6.15
C SER A 154 -2.89 4.19 -7.36
N ASN A 155 -2.97 5.51 -7.43
CA ASN A 155 -3.70 6.26 -8.45
C ASN A 155 -5.21 5.95 -8.45
N LEU A 156 -5.81 5.72 -7.27
CA LEU A 156 -7.22 5.33 -7.17
C LEU A 156 -8.19 6.40 -7.70
N GLN A 157 -7.76 7.67 -7.82
CA GLN A 157 -8.53 8.74 -8.46
C GLN A 157 -8.85 8.46 -9.95
N HIS A 158 -8.15 7.52 -10.59
CA HIS A 158 -8.45 7.12 -11.97
C HIS A 158 -9.60 6.12 -12.08
N VAL A 159 -10.13 5.62 -10.96
CA VAL A 159 -11.25 4.68 -10.95
C VAL A 159 -12.57 5.44 -11.14
N THR A 160 -13.00 5.59 -12.38
CA THR A 160 -14.25 6.31 -12.72
C THR A 160 -15.52 5.46 -12.57
N LYS A 161 -15.38 4.13 -12.48
CA LYS A 161 -16.51 3.18 -12.39
C LYS A 161 -16.43 2.38 -11.09
N PRO A 162 -17.32 2.62 -10.11
CA PRO A 162 -17.36 1.84 -8.87
C PRO A 162 -17.54 0.33 -9.11
N THR A 163 -18.24 -0.06 -10.18
CA THR A 163 -18.41 -1.47 -10.56
C THR A 163 -17.10 -2.16 -10.92
N ASP A 164 -16.09 -1.42 -11.41
CA ASP A 164 -14.76 -1.97 -11.68
C ASP A 164 -13.97 -2.17 -10.39
N ALA A 165 -14.11 -1.28 -9.40
CA ALA A 165 -13.56 -1.46 -8.05
C ALA A 165 -14.14 -2.72 -7.39
N LYS A 166 -15.45 -2.94 -7.49
CA LYS A 166 -16.09 -4.17 -6.97
C LYS A 166 -15.49 -5.43 -7.60
N LYS A 167 -15.23 -5.41 -8.91
CA LYS A 167 -14.63 -6.53 -9.65
C LYS A 167 -13.17 -6.81 -9.26
N ALA A 168 -12.47 -5.87 -8.62
CA ALA A 168 -11.14 -6.12 -8.07
C ALA A 168 -11.15 -7.20 -6.97
N ASN A 169 -12.32 -7.42 -6.34
CA ASN A 169 -12.57 -8.50 -5.39
C ASN A 169 -11.54 -8.59 -4.26
N LEU A 170 -11.25 -7.46 -3.58
CA LEU A 170 -10.29 -7.43 -2.48
C LEU A 170 -10.71 -8.33 -1.30
N LYS A 171 -12.01 -8.42 -1.02
CA LYS A 171 -12.58 -9.33 -0.01
C LYS A 171 -12.16 -10.78 -0.21
N GLY A 172 -12.16 -11.26 -1.46
CA GLY A 172 -11.77 -12.63 -1.80
C GLY A 172 -10.26 -12.90 -1.81
N LYS A 173 -9.41 -11.91 -1.54
CA LYS A 173 -7.94 -12.05 -1.56
C LYS A 173 -7.38 -12.33 -0.17
N GLU A 174 -7.75 -13.47 0.40
CA GLU A 174 -7.43 -13.88 1.78
C GLU A 174 -5.92 -14.07 2.06
N SER A 175 -5.11 -14.20 1.01
CA SER A 175 -3.65 -14.28 1.16
C SER A 175 -2.98 -12.92 1.31
N ILE A 176 -3.70 -11.81 1.14
CA ILE A 176 -3.19 -10.46 1.35
C ILE A 176 -3.31 -10.11 2.83
N GLN A 177 -2.18 -9.82 3.44
CA GLN A 177 -2.04 -9.47 4.86
C GLN A 177 -1.84 -7.97 5.06
N GLY A 178 -1.45 -7.25 4.01
CA GLY A 178 -1.34 -5.79 4.05
C GLY A 178 -1.85 -5.10 2.80
N LEU A 179 -2.59 -4.02 2.99
CA LEU A 179 -3.22 -3.26 1.93
C LEU A 179 -2.90 -1.77 2.12
N MET A 180 -2.39 -1.15 1.06
CA MET A 180 -2.29 0.30 0.98
C MET A 180 -3.19 0.77 -0.17
N LEU A 181 -4.03 1.76 0.10
CA LEU A 181 -4.90 2.41 -0.88
C LEU A 181 -4.47 3.88 -0.96
N GLU A 182 -4.00 4.31 -2.13
CA GLU A 182 -3.46 5.64 -2.35
C GLU A 182 -4.16 6.36 -3.51
N TRP A 183 -4.58 7.59 -3.22
CA TRP A 183 -4.94 8.60 -4.20
C TRP A 183 -3.73 9.53 -4.40
N SER A 184 -3.43 9.88 -5.65
CA SER A 184 -2.23 10.69 -5.96
C SER A 184 -2.51 12.18 -6.14
N CYS A 185 -3.77 12.59 -5.98
CA CYS A 185 -4.24 13.97 -6.02
C CYS A 185 -3.90 14.74 -4.74
N ARG A 186 -3.80 16.07 -4.87
CA ARG A 186 -3.34 17.00 -3.84
C ARG A 186 -4.52 17.78 -3.23
N PRO A 187 -4.31 18.48 -2.11
CA PRO A 187 -5.39 19.19 -1.38
C PRO A 187 -6.20 20.20 -2.20
N ASP A 188 -5.63 20.71 -3.29
CA ASP A 188 -6.27 21.71 -4.15
C ASP A 188 -7.25 21.09 -5.17
N ASP A 189 -7.26 19.75 -5.29
CA ASP A 189 -8.21 19.05 -6.15
C ASP A 189 -9.58 19.01 -5.46
N ALA A 190 -10.63 19.46 -6.16
CA ALA A 190 -11.98 19.52 -5.64
C ALA A 190 -12.50 18.15 -5.16
N GLU A 191 -13.43 18.16 -4.19
CA GLU A 191 -14.10 16.95 -3.70
C GLU A 191 -14.59 16.07 -4.86
N CYS A 192 -14.19 14.80 -4.85
CA CYS A 192 -14.62 13.85 -5.86
C CYS A 192 -15.66 12.90 -5.25
N ALA A 193 -16.95 13.19 -5.47
CA ALA A 193 -18.05 12.37 -4.94
C ALA A 193 -17.93 10.88 -5.32
N ILE A 194 -17.25 10.56 -6.44
CA ILE A 194 -17.06 9.18 -6.90
C ILE A 194 -16.09 8.40 -6.00
N ASP A 195 -15.11 9.04 -5.37
CA ASP A 195 -14.06 8.35 -4.61
C ASP A 195 -14.63 7.65 -3.38
N GLY A 196 -15.63 8.26 -2.73
CA GLY A 196 -16.38 7.62 -1.65
C GLY A 196 -17.13 6.37 -2.11
N VAL A 197 -17.76 6.45 -3.28
CA VAL A 197 -18.48 5.30 -3.87
C VAL A 197 -17.51 4.21 -4.30
N VAL A 198 -16.33 4.56 -4.82
CA VAL A 198 -15.25 3.62 -5.16
C VAL A 198 -14.75 2.91 -3.90
N MET A 199 -14.44 3.68 -2.85
CA MET A 199 -13.95 3.16 -1.58
C MET A 199 -14.95 2.19 -0.92
N GLU A 200 -16.26 2.45 -1.05
CA GLU A 200 -17.32 1.52 -0.62
C GLU A 200 -17.21 0.14 -1.30
N GLN A 201 -16.76 0.10 -2.56
CA GLN A 201 -16.61 -1.15 -3.32
C GLN A 201 -15.26 -1.87 -3.07
N LEU A 202 -14.33 -1.25 -2.35
CA LEU A 202 -12.99 -1.78 -2.06
C LEU A 202 -12.90 -2.48 -0.69
N LEU A 203 -13.96 -3.17 -0.27
CA LEU A 203 -14.02 -3.95 0.97
C LEU A 203 -12.83 -4.93 1.07
N PRO A 204 -11.93 -4.78 2.06
CA PRO A 204 -10.80 -5.69 2.24
C PRO A 204 -11.22 -7.09 2.74
N SER A 205 -10.28 -8.04 2.69
CA SER A 205 -10.46 -9.36 3.32
C SER A 205 -10.40 -9.25 4.84
N THR A 206 -11.18 -10.08 5.54
CA THR A 206 -11.16 -10.18 7.01
C THR A 206 -9.84 -10.71 7.58
N SER A 207 -9.00 -11.30 6.72
CA SER A 207 -7.65 -11.78 7.04
C SER A 207 -6.58 -10.66 7.12
N LEU A 208 -6.95 -9.43 6.76
CA LEU A 208 -6.03 -8.30 6.67
C LEU A 208 -5.48 -7.89 8.05
N LYS A 209 -4.16 -7.70 8.13
CA LYS A 209 -3.46 -7.28 9.36
C LYS A 209 -3.02 -5.83 9.33
N THR A 210 -2.72 -5.29 8.15
CA THR A 210 -2.24 -3.91 8.00
C THR A 210 -3.04 -3.19 6.92
N LEU A 211 -3.57 -2.01 7.25
CA LEU A 211 -4.31 -1.15 6.32
C LEU A 211 -3.72 0.26 6.37
N LYS A 212 -3.37 0.80 5.20
CA LYS A 212 -2.98 2.19 5.06
C LYS A 212 -3.83 2.87 4.00
N ILE A 213 -4.43 4.00 4.34
CA ILE A 213 -5.23 4.82 3.43
C ILE A 213 -4.53 6.18 3.29
N VAL A 214 -4.25 6.57 2.05
CA VAL A 214 -3.47 7.77 1.73
C VAL A 214 -4.24 8.67 0.78
N ASN A 215 -4.33 9.96 1.14
CA ASN A 215 -4.94 11.03 0.36
C ASN A 215 -6.40 10.79 -0.04
N TYR A 216 -7.18 10.10 0.79
CA TYR A 216 -8.58 9.83 0.48
C TYR A 216 -9.41 11.13 0.37
N LEU A 217 -10.03 11.34 -0.79
CA LEU A 217 -10.75 12.58 -1.15
C LEU A 217 -12.27 12.47 -1.03
N SER A 218 -12.77 11.91 0.07
CA SER A 218 -14.21 11.96 0.39
C SER A 218 -14.43 12.45 1.83
N PRO A 219 -15.50 13.22 2.11
CA PRO A 219 -15.76 13.70 3.46
C PRO A 219 -16.13 12.59 4.46
N ARG A 220 -16.54 11.40 3.96
CA ARG A 220 -17.00 10.27 4.76
C ARG A 220 -16.25 8.99 4.42
N PHE A 221 -15.95 8.20 5.45
CA PHE A 221 -15.46 6.83 5.30
C PHE A 221 -16.58 5.89 4.84
N PRO A 222 -16.24 4.77 4.18
CA PRO A 222 -17.23 3.81 3.67
C PRO A 222 -17.95 3.07 4.81
N THR A 223 -19.12 2.51 4.51
CA THR A 223 -20.00 1.87 5.51
C THR A 223 -19.38 0.64 6.16
N TRP A 224 -18.46 -0.05 5.47
CA TRP A 224 -17.69 -1.15 6.07
C TRP A 224 -16.68 -0.69 7.13
N MET A 225 -16.37 0.61 7.23
CA MET A 225 -15.64 1.20 8.35
C MET A 225 -16.57 1.82 9.41
N ALA A 226 -17.88 1.82 9.22
CA ALA A 226 -18.80 2.38 10.21
C ALA A 226 -18.70 1.62 11.54
N SER A 227 -18.99 2.29 12.66
CA SER A 227 -18.89 1.73 14.01
C SER A 227 -19.63 0.40 14.18
N SER A 228 -20.76 0.21 13.49
CA SER A 228 -21.57 -1.02 13.52
C SER A 228 -20.97 -2.19 12.74
N SER A 229 -20.01 -1.95 11.85
CA SER A 229 -19.51 -2.95 10.88
C SER A 229 -18.00 -3.12 10.86
N ILE A 230 -17.23 -2.18 11.43
CA ILE A 230 -15.77 -2.20 11.31
C ILE A 230 -15.12 -3.40 12.02
N SER A 231 -15.68 -3.84 13.14
CA SER A 231 -15.22 -5.00 13.90
C SER A 231 -15.43 -6.31 13.14
N SER A 232 -16.50 -6.43 12.35
CA SER A 232 -16.79 -7.60 11.51
C SER A 232 -16.09 -7.54 10.16
N SER A 233 -15.86 -6.35 9.62
CA SER A 233 -15.17 -6.13 8.35
C SER A 233 -13.65 -6.30 8.47
N LEU A 234 -13.07 -5.88 9.61
CA LEU A 234 -11.63 -5.86 9.86
C LEU A 234 -11.26 -6.47 11.23
N PRO A 235 -11.70 -7.72 11.53
CA PRO A 235 -11.53 -8.31 12.87
C PRO A 235 -10.07 -8.55 13.26
N ASN A 236 -9.20 -8.78 12.27
CA ASN A 236 -7.79 -9.13 12.48
C ASN A 236 -6.82 -7.97 12.25
N LEU A 237 -7.33 -6.74 12.10
CA LEU A 237 -6.49 -5.59 11.79
C LEU A 237 -5.65 -5.21 13.00
N VAL A 238 -4.33 -5.19 12.81
CA VAL A 238 -3.31 -4.90 13.84
C VAL A 238 -2.76 -3.49 13.70
N GLU A 239 -2.60 -3.02 12.46
CA GLU A 239 -2.04 -1.71 12.15
C GLU A 239 -2.94 -0.96 11.18
N LEU A 240 -3.31 0.26 11.55
CA LEU A 240 -4.07 1.18 10.73
C LEU A 240 -3.33 2.51 10.61
N GLU A 241 -3.14 2.96 9.37
CA GLU A 241 -2.61 4.28 9.08
C GLU A 241 -3.56 5.06 8.17
N LEU A 242 -3.94 6.27 8.60
CA LEU A 242 -4.68 7.25 7.81
C LEU A 242 -3.77 8.45 7.59
N GLU A 243 -3.45 8.77 6.33
CA GLU A 243 -2.54 9.85 5.98
C GLU A 243 -3.14 10.74 4.88
N GLY A 244 -3.16 12.05 5.07
CA GLY A 244 -3.58 12.98 4.02
C GLY A 244 -5.08 12.94 3.70
N CYS A 245 -5.92 12.46 4.61
CA CYS A 245 -7.37 12.46 4.44
C CYS A 245 -7.94 13.88 4.70
N PHE A 246 -7.55 14.86 3.87
CA PHE A 246 -7.69 16.30 4.13
C PHE A 246 -9.14 16.76 4.32
N ILE A 247 -10.07 16.22 3.52
CA ILE A 247 -11.46 16.68 3.51
C ILE A 247 -12.38 15.91 4.46
N CYS A 248 -11.91 14.79 5.02
CA CYS A 248 -12.67 14.00 6.00
C CYS A 248 -13.00 14.85 7.24
N ARG A 249 -14.27 14.85 7.62
CA ARG A 249 -14.77 15.64 8.77
C ARG A 249 -14.89 14.80 10.04
N GLU A 250 -15.04 13.50 9.88
CA GLU A 250 -15.32 12.55 10.95
C GLU A 250 -14.44 11.31 10.78
N PHE A 251 -14.14 10.66 11.90
CA PHE A 251 -13.52 9.34 11.91
C PHE A 251 -14.57 8.24 11.82
N PRO A 252 -14.22 7.05 11.29
CA PRO A 252 -15.00 5.85 11.58
C PRO A 252 -14.82 5.46 13.05
N GLY A 253 -15.67 4.56 13.55
CA GLY A 253 -15.61 4.01 14.92
C GLY A 253 -14.40 3.09 15.15
N LEU A 254 -13.19 3.62 14.95
CA LEU A 254 -11.91 2.93 15.03
C LEU A 254 -11.69 2.26 16.39
N GLY A 255 -12.28 2.80 17.45
CA GLY A 255 -12.25 2.20 18.79
C GLY A 255 -12.85 0.80 18.86
N GLN A 256 -13.70 0.41 17.92
CA GLN A 256 -14.33 -0.91 17.87
C GLN A 256 -13.45 -1.99 17.22
N LEU A 257 -12.23 -1.65 16.77
CA LEU A 257 -11.30 -2.63 16.20
C LEU A 257 -10.68 -3.49 17.31
N PRO A 258 -10.99 -4.80 17.37
CA PRO A 258 -10.67 -5.62 18.53
C PRO A 258 -9.17 -5.98 18.63
N SER A 259 -8.47 -6.02 17.50
CA SER A 259 -7.06 -6.47 17.42
C SER A 259 -6.07 -5.33 17.16
N LEU A 260 -6.53 -4.08 17.12
CA LEU A 260 -5.72 -2.94 16.69
C LEU A 260 -4.67 -2.61 17.76
N LYS A 261 -3.39 -2.66 17.39
CA LYS A 261 -2.24 -2.36 18.27
C LYS A 261 -1.56 -1.06 17.92
N VAL A 262 -1.55 -0.69 16.64
CA VAL A 262 -0.87 0.50 16.14
C VAL A 262 -1.85 1.33 15.32
N LEU A 263 -2.08 2.57 15.75
CA LEU A 263 -2.89 3.54 15.04
C LEU A 263 -2.06 4.79 14.76
N ARG A 264 -1.96 5.14 13.47
CA ARG A 264 -1.33 6.38 13.02
C ARG A 264 -2.32 7.20 12.22
N ILE A 265 -2.48 8.45 12.62
CA ILE A 265 -3.35 9.43 11.97
C ILE A 265 -2.47 10.64 11.68
N ALA A 266 -2.32 10.95 10.40
CA ALA A 266 -1.45 12.01 9.94
C ALA A 266 -2.16 12.91 8.93
N THR A 267 -1.96 14.22 9.05
CA THR A 267 -2.35 15.18 7.99
C THR A 267 -3.85 15.11 7.68
N MET A 268 -4.69 15.45 8.66
CA MET A 268 -6.14 15.58 8.50
C MET A 268 -6.59 16.96 9.01
N ASN A 269 -7.11 17.79 8.11
CA ASN A 269 -7.31 19.22 8.39
C ASN A 269 -8.66 19.54 9.04
N ASN A 270 -9.70 18.79 8.68
CA ASN A 270 -11.09 19.12 9.02
C ASN A 270 -11.64 18.38 10.25
N VAL A 271 -10.83 17.50 10.86
CA VAL A 271 -11.24 16.80 12.08
C VAL A 271 -11.12 17.75 13.27
N LEU A 272 -12.24 18.01 13.93
CA LEU A 272 -12.31 18.93 15.07
C LEU A 272 -12.16 18.24 16.43
N CYS A 273 -12.56 16.98 16.55
CA CYS A 273 -12.50 16.26 17.81
C CYS A 273 -12.30 14.75 17.65
N LEU A 274 -11.68 14.13 18.66
CA LEU A 274 -11.69 12.69 18.89
C LEU A 274 -12.84 12.37 19.86
N GLY A 275 -14.03 12.19 19.29
CA GLY A 275 -15.32 12.05 19.99
C GLY A 275 -15.98 10.69 19.80
N ASN A 276 -17.32 10.64 19.90
CA ASN A 276 -18.09 9.38 19.80
C ASN A 276 -17.78 8.63 18.51
N ASP A 277 -17.69 9.37 17.40
CA ASP A 277 -17.48 8.79 16.07
C ASP A 277 -16.13 8.09 15.94
N PHE A 278 -15.12 8.50 16.70
CA PHE A 278 -13.80 7.86 16.72
C PHE A 278 -13.77 6.56 17.54
N TYR A 279 -14.49 6.52 18.66
CA TYR A 279 -14.51 5.35 19.55
C TYR A 279 -15.59 4.32 19.16
N GLY A 280 -16.62 4.74 18.44
CA GLY A 280 -17.81 3.94 18.14
C GLY A 280 -18.79 3.85 19.30
N ASP A 281 -19.64 2.83 19.28
CA ASP A 281 -20.65 2.60 20.32
C ASP A 281 -19.97 2.34 21.67
N ARG A 282 -20.17 3.27 22.60
CA ARG A 282 -19.49 3.32 23.90
C ARG A 282 -20.16 2.41 24.91
N GLU A 283 -21.46 2.17 24.80
CA GLU A 283 -22.18 1.39 25.81
C GLU A 283 -21.99 -0.11 25.62
N ALA A 284 -21.65 -0.54 24.41
CA ALA A 284 -21.52 -1.95 24.06
C ALA A 284 -20.15 -2.56 24.38
N CYS A 285 -19.04 -1.81 24.23
CA CYS A 285 -17.69 -2.37 24.24
C CYS A 285 -16.63 -1.39 24.76
N GLN A 286 -15.59 -1.93 25.40
CA GLN A 286 -14.35 -1.20 25.72
C GLN A 286 -13.65 -0.73 24.43
N PRO A 287 -13.50 0.59 24.19
CA PRO A 287 -12.76 1.07 23.03
C PRO A 287 -11.28 0.70 23.11
N PHE A 288 -10.66 0.47 21.95
CA PHE A 288 -9.23 0.22 21.77
C PHE A 288 -8.64 -0.79 22.79
N PRO A 289 -9.20 -2.01 22.88
CA PRO A 289 -8.82 -2.97 23.93
C PRO A 289 -7.34 -3.39 23.88
N GLU A 290 -6.73 -3.38 22.69
CA GLU A 290 -5.37 -3.85 22.43
C GLU A 290 -4.41 -2.75 21.95
N LEU A 291 -4.83 -1.48 21.93
CA LEU A 291 -4.03 -0.40 21.34
C LEU A 291 -2.81 -0.09 22.20
N VAL A 292 -1.62 -0.28 21.62
CA VAL A 292 -0.30 -0.09 22.27
C VAL A 292 0.34 1.23 21.85
N LYS A 293 0.19 1.62 20.57
CA LYS A 293 0.79 2.82 20.01
C LYS A 293 -0.23 3.69 19.29
N LEU A 294 -0.31 4.95 19.69
CA LEU A 294 -1.10 5.98 19.04
C LEU A 294 -0.20 7.10 18.56
N THR A 295 -0.35 7.50 17.29
CA THR A 295 0.37 8.62 16.70
C THR A 295 -0.61 9.55 16.02
N LEU A 296 -0.66 10.79 16.49
CA LEU A 296 -1.42 11.90 15.94
C LEU A 296 -0.41 12.93 15.42
N CYS A 297 -0.37 13.16 14.11
CA CYS A 297 0.60 14.06 13.51
C CYS A 297 -0.08 15.04 12.56
N ASN A 298 0.24 16.33 12.65
CA ASN A 298 -0.25 17.35 11.72
C ASN A 298 -1.79 17.36 11.61
N LEU A 299 -2.46 17.59 12.75
CA LEU A 299 -3.93 17.69 12.84
C LEU A 299 -4.31 19.12 13.24
N PRO A 300 -4.21 20.11 12.32
CA PRO A 300 -4.36 21.52 12.67
C PRO A 300 -5.76 21.89 13.14
N GLY A 301 -6.81 21.18 12.69
CA GLY A 301 -8.19 21.42 13.09
C GLY A 301 -8.58 20.80 14.44
N LEU A 302 -7.76 19.89 14.98
CA LEU A 302 -8.12 19.09 16.15
C LEU A 302 -8.10 19.96 17.42
N LYS A 303 -9.27 20.10 18.04
CA LYS A 303 -9.46 20.93 19.26
C LYS A 303 -9.68 20.10 20.52
N LYS A 304 -10.49 19.04 20.43
CA LYS A 304 -10.94 18.27 21.61
C LYS A 304 -10.57 16.79 21.52
N TRP A 305 -10.18 16.22 22.65
CA TRP A 305 -9.92 14.78 22.77
C TRP A 305 -10.63 14.21 24.01
N CYS A 306 -11.70 13.45 23.79
CA CYS A 306 -12.42 12.76 24.86
C CYS A 306 -11.72 11.44 25.19
N THR A 307 -11.25 11.20 26.42
CA THR A 307 -10.38 10.05 26.75
C THR A 307 -10.99 9.02 27.72
N THR A 308 -12.19 9.26 28.26
CA THR A 308 -12.83 8.39 29.26
C THR A 308 -14.32 8.19 29.05
N GLN A 309 -14.85 7.09 29.57
CA GLN A 309 -16.28 6.84 29.73
C GLN A 309 -16.60 6.52 31.18
N SER A 310 -17.51 7.28 31.79
CA SER A 310 -18.20 6.96 33.06
C SER A 310 -17.33 6.42 34.22
N MET A 311 -16.00 6.65 34.21
CA MET A 311 -14.92 6.24 35.15
C MET A 311 -13.81 5.30 34.61
N SER A 312 -13.87 4.78 33.38
CA SER A 312 -12.81 3.94 32.77
C SER A 312 -12.06 4.65 31.62
N SER A 313 -10.78 4.27 31.40
CA SER A 313 -9.95 4.78 30.30
C SER A 313 -10.32 4.10 28.98
N PHE A 314 -10.40 4.88 27.89
CA PHE A 314 -10.55 4.35 26.52
C PHE A 314 -9.28 3.66 25.99
N TYR A 315 -8.19 3.67 26.75
CA TYR A 315 -6.87 3.24 26.30
C TYR A 315 -6.18 2.34 27.34
N PRO A 316 -6.74 1.17 27.65
CA PRO A 316 -6.27 0.34 28.77
C PRO A 316 -4.82 -0.15 28.60
N ARG A 317 -4.33 -0.26 27.37
CA ARG A 317 -3.00 -0.82 27.06
C ARG A 317 -2.07 0.14 26.31
N LEU A 318 -2.40 1.42 26.25
CA LEU A 318 -1.60 2.38 25.48
C LEU A 318 -0.28 2.65 26.18
N GLU A 319 0.82 2.26 25.53
CA GLU A 319 2.19 2.41 26.07
C GLU A 319 2.96 3.56 25.39
N LYS A 320 2.64 3.86 24.12
CA LYS A 320 3.34 4.87 23.33
C LYS A 320 2.37 5.87 22.72
N LEU A 321 2.55 7.15 23.05
CA LEU A 321 1.74 8.24 22.51
C LEU A 321 2.62 9.29 21.84
N MET A 322 2.34 9.61 20.58
CA MET A 322 3.03 10.68 19.87
C MET A 322 1.98 11.66 19.35
N VAL A 323 2.08 12.91 19.76
CA VAL A 323 1.27 14.03 19.29
C VAL A 323 2.22 15.09 18.75
N GLU A 324 2.21 15.35 17.45
CA GLU A 324 3.11 16.32 16.82
C GLU A 324 2.31 17.24 15.88
N ARG A 325 2.54 18.55 15.94
CA ARG A 325 1.89 19.55 15.08
C ARG A 325 0.36 19.51 15.22
N CYS A 326 -0.14 19.53 16.46
CA CYS A 326 -1.56 19.63 16.80
C CYS A 326 -1.85 20.92 17.59
N PRO A 327 -1.67 22.10 16.99
CA PRO A 327 -1.57 23.38 17.71
C PRO A 327 -2.82 23.80 18.47
N ASN A 328 -4.00 23.33 18.04
CA ASN A 328 -5.29 23.73 18.61
C ASN A 328 -5.85 22.74 19.64
N LEU A 329 -5.14 21.65 19.91
CA LEU A 329 -5.61 20.59 20.79
C LEU A 329 -5.55 21.08 22.25
N GLU A 330 -6.70 21.12 22.91
CA GLU A 330 -6.80 21.40 24.34
C GLU A 330 -5.92 20.42 25.13
N HIS A 331 -5.19 20.93 26.12
CA HIS A 331 -4.30 20.12 26.97
C HIS A 331 -3.15 19.41 26.22
N SER A 332 -2.83 19.80 24.98
CA SER A 332 -1.77 19.17 24.18
C SER A 332 -0.38 19.19 24.81
N GLN A 333 -0.13 20.11 25.76
CA GLN A 333 1.12 20.22 26.52
C GLN A 333 0.95 19.89 28.02
N ASP A 334 -0.23 19.45 28.44
CA ASP A 334 -0.54 19.16 29.84
C ASP A 334 -0.11 17.72 30.19
N VAL A 335 1.05 17.59 30.84
CA VAL A 335 1.56 16.28 31.27
C VAL A 335 0.62 15.60 32.29
N ASN A 336 -0.10 16.37 33.10
CA ASN A 336 -1.05 15.81 34.07
C ASN A 336 -2.27 15.22 33.37
N PHE A 337 -2.71 15.80 32.25
CA PHE A 337 -3.72 15.20 31.39
C PHE A 337 -3.26 13.81 30.92
N ILE A 338 -2.02 13.68 30.44
CA ILE A 338 -1.50 12.39 29.97
C ILE A 338 -1.47 11.35 31.09
N LYS A 339 -0.86 11.67 32.24
CA LYS A 339 -0.73 10.74 33.36
C LYS A 339 -2.08 10.33 33.94
N ARG A 340 -3.09 11.21 33.89
CA ARG A 340 -4.43 10.95 34.39
C ARG A 340 -5.23 10.00 33.49
N PHE A 341 -5.08 10.13 32.17
CA PHE A 341 -5.97 9.46 31.21
C PHE A 341 -5.36 8.23 30.52
N PHE A 342 -4.03 8.10 30.54
CA PHE A 342 -3.29 6.98 29.94
C PHE A 342 -2.46 6.26 31.02
N PRO A 343 -3.09 5.43 31.87
CA PRO A 343 -2.41 4.83 33.04
C PRO A 343 -1.26 3.89 32.68
N SER A 344 -1.26 3.34 31.45
CA SER A 344 -0.26 2.38 30.96
C SER A 344 0.87 3.03 30.15
N ILE A 345 0.90 4.37 30.06
CA ILE A 345 1.84 5.09 29.20
C ILE A 345 3.28 4.93 29.69
N LYS A 346 4.21 4.66 28.77
CA LYS A 346 5.66 4.50 29.04
C LYS A 346 6.50 5.54 28.30
N GLU A 347 6.08 5.89 27.09
CA GLU A 347 6.76 6.85 26.23
C GLU A 347 5.73 7.81 25.65
N TYR A 348 5.97 9.12 25.77
CA TYR A 348 5.15 10.10 25.07
C TYR A 348 5.96 11.27 24.51
N GLU A 349 5.49 11.80 23.38
CA GLU A 349 6.04 12.99 22.73
C GLU A 349 4.89 13.95 22.42
N LEU A 350 5.01 15.19 22.88
CA LEU A 350 4.02 16.26 22.68
C LEU A 350 4.72 17.45 22.03
N ASP A 351 4.39 17.73 20.76
CA ASP A 351 4.94 18.82 19.94
C ASP A 351 6.47 18.97 20.03
N GLY A 352 7.18 17.84 19.94
CA GLY A 352 8.65 17.78 19.93
C GLY A 352 9.32 17.71 21.30
N ALA A 353 8.57 17.82 22.40
CA ALA A 353 9.07 17.51 23.74
C ALA A 353 8.94 15.99 23.99
N LYS A 354 10.06 15.26 23.86
CA LYS A 354 10.14 13.85 24.29
C LYS A 354 10.22 13.76 25.80
N LEU A 355 9.28 13.05 26.41
CA LEU A 355 9.26 12.79 27.85
C LEU A 355 9.11 11.28 28.06
N ILE A 356 10.04 10.69 28.82
CA ILE A 356 9.96 9.30 29.26
C ILE A 356 9.21 9.33 30.59
N SER A 357 8.15 8.52 30.72
CA SER A 357 7.18 8.59 31.83
C SER A 357 7.76 8.25 33.19
#